data_AF-A0A846H449-F1
#
_entry.id   AF-A0A846H449-F1
#
_cell.length_a   1.000
_cell.length_b   1.000
_cell.length_c   1.000
_cell.angle_alpha   90.00
_cell.angle_beta   90.00
_cell.angle_gamma   90.00
#
_symmetry.space_group_name_H-M   'P 1'
#
loop_
_entity.id
_entity.type
_entity.pdbx_description
1 polymer ?
#
loop_
_entity_poly.entity_id
_entity_poly.type
_entity_poly.pdbx_seq_one_letter_code
_entity_poly.pdbx_strand_id
1 'polypeptide(L)'
;MTELALHNHLSHLPEEALQEFTEWCVLEQAKEAGYKLTPDRSKLDKLPTGDYIYQLVDQFMKVKPDPIRTGLAGAIAGKQADKHALSGTAAIVDFVSLYIRYLIPKEGSEQEKAEAILTQASQQQFEKLSQIAKKYDVELSK
;
A
#
# COMPACT_ATOMS: atom_id res chain seq x y z
N MET A 1 3.82 -21.80 0.92
CA MET A 1 3.67 -20.79 -0.15
C MET A 1 4.57 -19.64 0.25
N THR A 2 5.46 -19.22 -0.65
CA THR A 2 6.45 -18.16 -0.36
C THR A 2 5.68 -16.85 -0.15
N GLU A 3 5.79 -16.29 1.05
CA GLU A 3 5.20 -15.00 1.36
C GLU A 3 5.89 -13.96 0.48
N LEU A 4 5.18 -13.39 -0.50
CA LEU A 4 5.68 -12.31 -1.36
C LEU A 4 5.75 -11.02 -0.55
N ALA A 5 6.69 -11.01 0.39
CA ALA A 5 6.88 -10.03 1.42
C ALA A 5 7.44 -8.73 0.82
N LEU A 6 6.54 -7.80 0.48
CA LEU A 6 6.91 -6.47 -0.06
C LEU A 6 7.98 -5.79 0.78
N HIS A 7 7.89 -5.88 2.11
CA HIS A 7 8.79 -5.22 3.05
C HIS A 7 10.28 -5.57 2.85
N ASN A 8 10.60 -6.75 2.30
CA ASN A 8 11.98 -7.13 1.99
C ASN A 8 12.61 -6.31 0.86
N HIS A 9 11.78 -5.63 0.07
CA HIS A 9 12.17 -4.97 -1.17
C HIS A 9 12.09 -3.45 -1.09
N LEU A 10 11.17 -2.89 -0.28
CA LEU A 10 10.86 -1.46 -0.29
C LEU A 10 12.07 -0.57 0.00
N SER A 11 12.95 -0.96 0.92
CA SER A 11 14.15 -0.17 1.27
C SER A 11 15.20 -0.08 0.14
N HIS A 12 15.14 -0.97 -0.85
CA HIS A 12 16.10 -1.02 -1.96
C HIS A 12 15.63 -0.22 -3.17
N LEU A 13 14.39 0.26 -3.16
CA LEU A 13 13.82 0.99 -4.28
C LEU A 13 14.11 2.49 -4.14
N PRO A 14 14.38 3.20 -5.25
CA PRO A 14 14.45 4.64 -5.24
C PRO A 14 13.10 5.24 -4.85
N GLU A 15 13.09 6.44 -4.28
CA GLU A 15 11.85 7.06 -3.80
C GLU A 15 10.83 7.23 -4.92
N GLU A 16 11.27 7.49 -6.16
CA GLU A 16 10.38 7.65 -7.30
C GLU A 16 9.61 6.36 -7.62
N ALA A 17 10.25 5.20 -7.46
CA ALA A 17 9.59 3.91 -7.59
C ALA A 17 8.60 3.68 -6.44
N LEU A 18 8.97 4.08 -5.22
CA LEU A 18 8.07 4.04 -4.05
C LEU A 18 6.86 4.96 -4.23
N GLN A 19 7.04 6.13 -4.86
CA GLN A 19 5.95 7.05 -5.19
C GLN A 19 5.01 6.40 -6.20
N GLU A 20 5.51 5.91 -7.33
CA GLU A 20 4.68 5.28 -8.37
C GLU A 20 3.90 4.08 -7.82
N PHE A 21 4.52 3.30 -6.95
CA PHE A 21 3.86 2.17 -6.30
C PHE A 21 2.77 2.63 -5.32
N THR A 22 3.05 3.67 -4.53
CA THR A 22 2.08 4.25 -3.59
C THR A 22 0.87 4.82 -4.33
N GLU A 23 1.10 5.55 -5.42
CA GLU A 23 0.05 6.07 -6.29
C GLU A 23 -0.84 4.95 -6.81
N TRP A 24 -0.25 3.88 -7.33
CA TRP A 24 -1.03 2.74 -7.80
C TRP A 24 -1.84 2.08 -6.68
N CYS A 25 -1.25 1.86 -5.51
CA CYS A 25 -1.99 1.28 -4.38
C CYS A 25 -3.21 2.14 -4.02
N VAL A 26 -2.98 3.44 -3.82
CA VAL A 26 -3.99 4.39 -3.32
C VAL A 26 -5.05 4.73 -4.36
N LEU A 27 -4.65 4.87 -5.64
CA LEU A 27 -5.56 5.32 -6.70
C LEU A 27 -6.20 4.16 -7.44
N GLU A 28 -5.54 3.00 -7.56
CA GLU A 28 -6.05 1.87 -8.33
C GLU A 28 -6.52 0.73 -7.43
N GLN A 29 -5.65 0.17 -6.59
CA GLN A 29 -6.03 -1.00 -5.80
C GLN A 29 -7.11 -0.69 -4.76
N ALA A 30 -7.07 0.48 -4.12
CA ALA A 30 -8.08 0.89 -3.15
C ALA A 30 -9.51 0.93 -3.75
N LYS A 31 -9.65 1.08 -5.08
CA LYS A 31 -10.97 1.03 -5.75
C LYS A 31 -11.62 -0.36 -5.62
N GLU A 32 -10.84 -1.43 -5.56
CA GLU A 32 -11.35 -2.80 -5.35
C GLU A 32 -12.05 -2.94 -3.98
N ALA A 33 -11.58 -2.17 -2.99
CA ALA A 33 -12.18 -2.07 -1.67
C ALA A 33 -13.39 -1.11 -1.61
N GLY A 34 -13.72 -0.42 -2.71
CA GLY A 34 -14.72 0.64 -2.76
C GLY A 34 -14.24 2.00 -2.29
N TYR A 35 -12.92 2.19 -2.11
CA TYR A 35 -12.32 3.45 -1.68
C TYR A 35 -11.81 4.21 -2.91
N LYS A 36 -12.40 5.36 -3.19
CA LYS A 36 -11.99 6.22 -4.31
C LYS A 36 -11.46 7.54 -3.77
N LEU A 37 -10.15 7.74 -3.91
CA LEU A 37 -9.53 9.04 -3.65
C LEU A 37 -9.53 9.87 -4.93
N THR A 38 -9.92 11.14 -4.82
CA THR A 38 -9.59 12.17 -5.82
C THR A 38 -8.56 13.08 -5.18
N PRO A 39 -7.26 12.91 -5.47
CA PRO A 39 -6.21 13.66 -4.78
C PRO A 39 -6.28 15.14 -5.14
N ASP A 40 -6.11 15.99 -4.14
CA ASP A 40 -5.91 17.42 -4.28
C ASP A 40 -4.51 17.67 -4.84
N ARG A 41 -4.44 17.74 -6.18
CA ARG A 41 -3.19 17.96 -6.92
C ARG A 41 -2.51 19.27 -6.56
N SER A 42 -3.25 20.29 -6.12
CA SER A 42 -2.65 21.57 -5.72
C SER A 42 -1.75 21.45 -4.49
N LYS A 43 -2.02 20.45 -3.63
CA LYS A 43 -1.21 20.11 -2.46
C LYS A 43 -0.09 19.11 -2.74
N LEU A 44 -0.07 18.53 -3.93
CA LEU A 44 0.94 17.55 -4.33
C LEU A 44 1.97 18.16 -5.30
N ASP A 45 1.59 19.22 -6.02
CA ASP A 45 2.44 19.86 -6.99
C ASP A 45 3.74 20.39 -6.35
N LYS A 46 4.88 20.11 -6.99
CA LYS A 46 6.23 20.53 -6.59
C LYS A 46 6.72 20.01 -5.23
N LEU A 47 6.03 19.06 -4.60
CA LEU A 47 6.57 18.39 -3.42
C LEU A 47 7.74 17.47 -3.80
N PRO A 48 8.80 17.40 -2.97
CA PRO A 48 9.75 16.30 -3.02
C PRO A 48 9.05 14.95 -2.90
N THR A 49 9.63 13.90 -3.46
CA THR A 49 9.06 12.55 -3.56
C THR A 49 8.58 11.99 -2.21
N GLY A 50 9.43 12.05 -1.17
CA GLY A 50 9.02 11.65 0.19
C GLY A 50 7.81 12.42 0.71
N ASP A 51 7.84 13.76 0.63
CA ASP A 51 6.73 14.61 1.08
C ASP A 51 5.45 14.37 0.26
N TYR A 52 5.58 14.11 -1.03
CA TYR A 52 4.47 13.72 -1.92
C TYR A 52 3.80 12.45 -1.42
N ILE A 53 4.60 11.41 -1.10
CA ILE A 53 4.10 10.13 -0.58
C ILE A 53 3.35 10.36 0.73
N TYR A 54 3.96 11.09 1.69
CA TYR A 54 3.29 11.43 2.95
C TYR A 54 1.96 12.15 2.72
N GLN A 55 1.96 13.16 1.83
CA GLN A 55 0.78 13.98 1.59
C GLN A 55 -0.33 13.21 0.86
N LEU A 56 0.02 12.31 -0.07
CA LEU A 56 -0.95 11.45 -0.76
C LEU A 56 -1.57 10.44 0.22
N VAL A 57 -0.75 9.82 1.07
CA VAL A 57 -1.22 8.88 2.10
C VAL A 57 -2.09 9.61 3.12
N ASP A 58 -1.72 10.79 3.59
CA ASP A 58 -2.56 11.61 4.48
C ASP A 58 -3.93 11.93 3.86
N GLN A 59 -3.96 12.30 2.57
CA GLN A 59 -5.23 12.51 1.86
C GLN A 59 -6.05 11.22 1.78
N PHE A 60 -5.42 10.08 1.51
CA PHE A 60 -6.10 8.79 1.47
C PHE A 60 -6.67 8.38 2.84
N MET A 61 -5.89 8.55 3.91
CA MET A 61 -6.30 8.21 5.27
C MET A 61 -7.49 9.03 5.76
N LYS A 62 -7.79 10.17 5.12
CA LYS A 62 -9.00 10.98 5.39
C LYS A 62 -10.25 10.42 4.68
N VAL A 63 -10.09 9.53 3.71
CA VAL A 63 -11.20 8.83 3.05
C VAL A 63 -11.66 7.67 3.94
N LYS A 64 -12.66 7.94 4.79
CA LYS A 64 -13.23 6.95 5.73
C LYS A 64 -14.74 6.77 5.54
N PRO A 65 -15.19 6.16 4.42
CA PRO A 65 -16.60 5.82 4.25
C PRO A 65 -17.12 4.89 5.34
N ASP A 66 -16.24 4.07 5.93
CA ASP A 66 -16.54 3.21 7.08
C ASP A 66 -15.46 3.39 8.16
N PRO A 67 -15.71 4.23 9.19
CA PRO A 67 -14.75 4.51 10.26
C PRO A 67 -14.34 3.29 11.09
N ILE A 68 -15.22 2.30 11.26
CA ILE A 68 -14.94 1.11 12.07
C ILE A 68 -13.99 0.19 11.29
N ARG A 69 -14.34 -0.10 10.03
CA ARG A 69 -13.53 -0.95 9.15
C ARG A 69 -12.15 -0.33 8.88
N THR A 70 -12.10 0.97 8.59
CA THR A 70 -10.84 1.70 8.42
C THR A 70 -10.00 1.70 9.70
N GLY A 71 -10.62 1.86 10.87
CA GLY A 71 -9.94 1.76 12.15
C GLY A 71 -9.30 0.39 12.39
N LEU A 72 -10.05 -0.69 12.14
CA LEU A 72 -9.56 -2.06 12.31
C LEU A 72 -8.43 -2.39 11.32
N ALA A 73 -8.63 -2.09 10.03
CA ALA A 73 -7.60 -2.30 9.01
C ALA A 73 -6.32 -1.51 9.33
N GLY A 74 -6.45 -0.27 9.80
CA GLY A 74 -5.32 0.56 10.22
C GLY A 74 -4.56 -0.04 11.40
N ALA A 75 -5.27 -0.57 12.40
CA ALA A 75 -4.64 -1.21 13.56
C ALA A 75 -3.89 -2.49 13.18
N ILE A 76 -4.46 -3.33 12.30
CA ILE A 76 -3.81 -4.56 11.83
C ILE A 76 -2.59 -4.22 10.98
N ALA A 77 -2.74 -3.30 10.02
CA ALA A 77 -1.66 -2.86 9.14
C ALA A 77 -0.51 -2.22 9.93
N GLY A 78 -0.81 -1.34 10.89
CA GLY A 78 0.21 -0.72 11.75
C GLY A 78 0.98 -1.76 12.56
N LYS A 79 0.27 -2.69 13.22
CA LYS A 79 0.92 -3.78 13.97
C LYS A 79 1.80 -4.67 13.10
N GLN A 80 1.45 -4.87 11.83
CA GLN A 80 2.25 -5.66 10.91
C GLN A 80 3.45 -4.86 10.39
N ALA A 81 3.27 -3.61 9.99
CA ALA A 81 4.34 -2.71 9.54
C ALA A 81 5.41 -2.52 10.63
N ASP A 82 4.99 -2.36 11.89
CA ASP A 82 5.91 -2.24 13.03
C ASP A 82 6.86 -3.44 13.16
N LYS A 83 6.42 -4.65 12.76
CA LYS A 83 7.27 -5.85 12.79
C LYS A 83 8.32 -5.86 11.69
N HIS A 84 8.05 -5.20 10.57
CA HIS A 84 8.97 -5.14 9.45
C HIS A 84 10.16 -4.20 9.71
N ALA A 85 10.06 -3.34 10.73
CA ALA A 85 11.13 -2.45 11.20
C ALA A 85 11.75 -1.57 10.09
N LEU A 86 10.93 -1.20 9.09
CA LEU A 86 11.33 -0.28 8.03
C LEU A 86 11.41 1.15 8.56
N SER A 87 12.14 2.00 7.85
CA SER A 87 12.30 3.41 8.21
C SER A 87 12.08 4.33 7.00
N GLY A 88 11.86 5.61 7.28
CA GLY A 88 11.64 6.64 6.26
C GLY A 88 10.46 6.33 5.33
N THR A 89 10.62 6.67 4.07
CA THR A 89 9.59 6.51 3.02
C THR A 89 9.11 5.06 2.90
N ALA A 90 10.02 4.08 2.97
CA ALA A 90 9.68 2.66 2.87
C ALA A 90 8.68 2.20 3.95
N ALA A 91 8.78 2.74 5.17
CA ALA A 91 7.85 2.40 6.25
C ALA A 91 6.41 2.86 5.98
N ILE A 92 6.25 4.05 5.38
CA ILE A 92 4.93 4.57 5.01
C ILE A 92 4.31 3.73 3.91
N VAL A 93 5.12 3.39 2.89
CA VAL A 93 4.68 2.62 1.74
C VAL A 93 4.27 1.21 2.16
N ASP A 94 5.04 0.60 3.06
CA ASP A 94 4.68 -0.68 3.66
C ASP A 94 3.34 -0.60 4.40
N PHE A 95 3.22 0.36 5.33
CA PHE A 95 1.97 0.58 6.08
C PHE A 95 0.76 0.77 5.16
N VAL A 96 0.84 1.66 4.17
CA VAL A 96 -0.33 1.96 3.31
C VAL A 96 -0.68 0.78 2.40
N SER A 97 0.31 0.03 1.92
CA SER A 97 0.07 -1.18 1.12
C SER A 97 -0.65 -2.26 1.93
N LEU A 98 -0.23 -2.48 3.18
CA LEU A 98 -0.90 -3.38 4.12
C LEU A 98 -2.30 -2.91 4.45
N TYR A 99 -2.45 -1.61 4.72
CA TYR A 99 -3.73 -1.00 5.05
C TYR A 99 -4.75 -1.22 3.93
N ILE A 100 -4.39 -0.90 2.68
CA ILE A 100 -5.25 -1.12 1.51
C ILE A 100 -5.57 -2.61 1.33
N ARG A 101 -4.59 -3.50 1.51
CA ARG A 101 -4.81 -4.96 1.45
C ARG A 101 -5.88 -5.42 2.44
N TYR A 102 -5.84 -4.92 3.68
CA TYR A 102 -6.83 -5.24 4.70
C TYR A 102 -8.18 -4.55 4.51
N LEU A 103 -8.26 -3.53 3.64
CA LEU A 103 -9.52 -2.92 3.23
C LEU A 103 -10.25 -3.71 2.13
N ILE A 104 -9.65 -4.69 1.46
CA ILE A 104 -10.30 -5.37 0.33
C ILE A 104 -11.37 -6.39 0.77
N PRO A 105 -11.11 -7.32 1.71
CA PRO A 105 -12.13 -8.27 2.15
C PRO A 105 -13.35 -7.57 2.74
N LYS A 106 -14.56 -7.98 2.34
CA LYS A 106 -15.82 -7.42 2.86
C LYS A 106 -16.20 -8.08 4.19
N GLU A 107 -16.92 -7.33 5.02
CA GLU A 107 -17.51 -7.86 6.26
C GLU A 107 -18.39 -9.08 5.97
N GLY A 108 -18.29 -10.11 6.81
CA GLY A 108 -19.03 -11.36 6.63
C GLY A 108 -18.43 -12.33 5.61
N SER A 109 -17.25 -12.07 5.06
CA SER A 109 -16.54 -13.06 4.25
C SER A 109 -16.14 -14.26 5.11
N GLU A 110 -16.40 -15.48 4.63
CA GLU A 110 -15.85 -16.69 5.25
C GLU A 110 -14.32 -16.58 5.32
N GLN A 111 -13.73 -17.07 6.41
CA GLN A 111 -12.30 -16.90 6.68
C GLN A 111 -11.42 -17.36 5.50
N GLU A 112 -11.70 -18.52 4.91
CA GLU A 112 -10.96 -19.05 3.76
C GLU A 112 -11.06 -18.13 2.53
N LYS A 113 -12.23 -17.52 2.29
CA LYS A 113 -12.43 -16.55 1.20
C LYS A 113 -11.67 -15.26 1.48
N ALA A 114 -11.65 -14.79 2.72
CA ALA A 114 -10.90 -13.60 3.11
C ALA A 114 -9.37 -13.81 2.94
N GLU A 115 -8.86 -14.97 3.35
CA GLU A 115 -7.44 -15.33 3.18
C GLU A 115 -7.04 -15.43 1.70
N ALA A 116 -7.90 -16.01 0.85
CA ALA A 116 -7.68 -16.06 -0.59
C ALA A 116 -7.64 -14.65 -1.22
N ILE A 117 -8.57 -13.76 -0.84
CA ILE A 117 -8.60 -12.37 -1.30
C ILE A 117 -7.34 -11.61 -0.87
N LEU A 118 -6.91 -11.77 0.39
CA LEU A 118 -5.69 -11.14 0.90
C LEU A 118 -4.44 -11.64 0.16
N THR A 119 -4.39 -12.94 -0.13
CA THR A 119 -3.29 -13.55 -0.89
C THR A 119 -3.25 -12.99 -2.32
N GLN A 120 -4.40 -12.92 -2.99
CA GLN A 120 -4.50 -12.34 -4.34
C GLN A 120 -4.10 -10.86 -4.36
N ALA A 121 -4.56 -10.07 -3.41
CA ALA A 121 -4.20 -8.67 -3.29
C ALA A 121 -2.69 -8.48 -3.05
N SER A 122 -2.08 -9.35 -2.23
CA SER A 122 -0.63 -9.35 -2.01
C SER A 122 0.15 -9.71 -3.28
N GLN A 123 -0.35 -10.68 -4.06
CA GLN A 123 0.23 -11.07 -5.34
C GLN A 123 0.21 -9.90 -6.34
N GLN A 124 -0.93 -9.22 -6.48
CA GLN A 124 -1.06 -8.04 -7.36
C GLN A 124 -0.09 -6.92 -6.95
N GLN A 125 0.03 -6.64 -5.65
CA GLN A 125 0.99 -5.66 -5.14
C GLN A 125 2.42 -6.03 -5.50
N PHE A 126 2.81 -7.30 -5.30
CA PHE A 126 4.15 -7.76 -5.63
C PHE A 126 4.44 -7.71 -7.13
N GLU A 127 3.47 -8.10 -7.96
CA GLU A 127 3.58 -8.00 -9.42
C GLU A 127 3.74 -6.55 -9.86
N LYS A 128 2.95 -5.64 -9.29
CA LYS A 128 3.06 -4.21 -9.59
C LYS A 128 4.42 -3.66 -9.15
N LEU A 129 4.86 -3.97 -7.93
CA LEU A 129 6.17 -3.56 -7.43
C LEU A 129 7.28 -4.09 -8.33
N SER A 130 7.19 -5.34 -8.78
CA SER A 130 8.16 -5.95 -9.71
C SER A 130 8.22 -5.25 -11.06
N GLN A 131 7.07 -4.83 -11.60
CA GLN A 131 7.01 -4.06 -12.85
C GLN A 131 7.66 -2.69 -12.69
N ILE A 132 7.39 -2.00 -11.58
CA ILE A 132 7.99 -0.71 -11.28
C ILE A 132 9.50 -0.86 -11.05
N ALA A 133 9.93 -1.81 -10.23
CA ALA A 133 11.34 -2.06 -9.94
C ALA A 133 12.16 -2.25 -11.23
N LYS A 134 11.64 -3.03 -12.20
CA LYS A 134 12.25 -3.20 -13.53
C LYS A 134 12.39 -1.91 -14.32
N LYS A 135 11.43 -0.98 -14.22
CA LYS A 135 11.49 0.33 -14.89
C LYS A 135 12.63 1.21 -14.35
N TYR A 136 13.03 0.97 -13.11
CA TYR A 136 14.11 1.68 -12.42
C TYR A 136 15.41 0.85 -12.32
N ASP A 137 15.53 -0.23 -13.11
CA ASP A 137 16.70 -1.12 -13.14
C ASP A 137 17.06 -1.75 -11.77
N VAL A 138 16.06 -1.97 -10.91
CA VAL A 138 16.21 -2.66 -9.62
C VAL A 138 15.69 -4.10 -9.74
N GLU A 139 16.54 -5.08 -9.42
CA GLU A 139 16.13 -6.47 -9.32
C GLU A 139 15.55 -6.77 -7.94
N LEU A 140 14.29 -7.25 -7.89
CA LEU A 140 13.72 -7.78 -6.67
C LEU A 140 14.24 -9.21 -6.45
N SER A 141 14.90 -9.43 -5.31
CA SER A 141 15.25 -10.78 -4.87
C SER A 141 13.98 -11.63 -4.69
N LYS A 142 14.06 -12.92 -5.02
CA LYS A 142 12.95 -13.87 -4.80
C LYS A 142 12.98 -14.44 -3.40
#